data_AF-A0A958PLS7-F1
#
_entry.id   AF-A0A958PLS7-F1
#
_cell.length_a   1.000
_cell.length_b   1.000
_cell.length_c   1.000
_cell.angle_alpha   90.00
_cell.angle_beta   90.00
_cell.angle_gamma   90.00
#
_symmetry.space_group_name_H-M   'P 1'
#
loop_
_entity.id
_entity.type
_entity.pdbx_description
1 polymer ?
#
loop_
_entity_poly.entity_id
_entity_poly.type
_entity_poly.pdbx_seq_one_letter_code
_entity_poly.pdbx_strand_id
1 'polypeptide(L)'
;MGKSRLFYGLASLGLILLVACSKKSATNGTGANVNVAPKGILTLPHETTTLENGLKVFLVKYPSTGVVAYQLGVRVGSRNEVEAGKSGFAH
;
A
#
# COMPACT_ATOMS: atom_id res chain seq x y z
N MET A 1 -51.12 38.09 18.74
CA MET A 1 -50.85 36.64 18.90
C MET A 1 -51.98 35.88 18.22
N GLY A 2 -51.68 35.10 17.20
CA GLY A 2 -52.67 34.35 16.44
C GLY A 2 -52.72 34.73 14.95
N LYS A 3 -52.44 33.75 14.09
CA LYS A 3 -53.34 33.29 13.02
C LYS A 3 -52.64 32.19 12.20
N SER A 4 -52.99 30.96 12.58
CA SER A 4 -53.28 29.81 11.71
C SER A 4 -53.32 30.09 10.20
N ARG A 5 -52.54 29.33 9.43
CA ARG A 5 -52.84 28.91 8.04
C ARG A 5 -52.00 27.67 7.72
N LEU A 6 -52.41 26.66 6.97
CA LEU A 6 -53.68 26.17 6.45
C LEU A 6 -53.24 24.96 5.62
N PHE A 7 -53.54 23.73 6.06
CA PHE A 7 -53.27 22.51 5.30
C PHE A 7 -54.42 22.27 4.31
N TYR A 8 -54.13 22.28 3.01
CA TYR A 8 -54.89 21.66 1.91
C TYR A 8 -53.82 21.32 0.85
N GLY A 9 -53.66 20.11 0.33
CA GLY A 9 -54.65 19.11 -0.01
C GLY A 9 -54.74 19.02 -1.53
N LEU A 10 -54.73 17.79 -2.07
CA LEU A 10 -54.88 17.43 -3.49
C LEU A 10 -53.66 17.77 -4.36
N ALA A 11 -53.27 17.05 -5.42
CA ALA A 11 -53.95 16.13 -6.31
C ALA A 11 -52.84 15.25 -6.93
N SER A 12 -52.92 13.92 -6.81
CA SER A 12 -53.28 13.00 -7.90
C SER A 12 -52.58 13.21 -9.25
N LEU A 13 -52.11 12.07 -9.78
CA LEU A 13 -52.00 11.72 -11.20
C LEU A 13 -50.83 12.29 -12.00
N GLY A 14 -50.01 11.39 -12.56
CA GLY A 14 -49.10 11.77 -13.65
C GLY A 14 -47.95 10.81 -13.87
N LEU A 15 -48.25 9.61 -14.38
CA LEU A 15 -47.29 8.74 -15.05
C LEU A 15 -46.61 9.50 -16.20
N ILE A 16 -45.33 9.83 -16.08
CA ILE A 16 -44.47 10.15 -17.23
C ILE A 16 -43.23 9.27 -17.14
N LEU A 17 -43.32 8.14 -17.86
CA LEU A 17 -42.19 7.30 -18.21
C LEU A 17 -41.45 8.01 -19.36
N LEU A 18 -40.39 8.74 -19.06
CA LEU A 18 -39.43 9.17 -20.08
C LEU A 18 -38.15 8.36 -19.90
N VAL A 19 -38.12 7.19 -20.54
CA VAL A 19 -36.90 6.43 -20.80
C VAL A 19 -36.07 7.23 -21.80
N ALA A 20 -35.18 8.07 -21.28
CA ALA A 20 -34.06 8.60 -22.04
C ALA A 20 -32.90 7.60 -21.93
N CYS A 21 -32.73 6.80 -22.97
CA CYS A 21 -31.53 5.97 -23.16
C CYS A 21 -30.34 6.90 -23.41
N SER A 22 -29.65 7.32 -22.35
CA SER A 22 -28.33 7.92 -22.48
C SER A 22 -27.35 6.84 -22.93
N LYS A 23 -27.01 6.85 -24.21
CA LYS A 23 -25.85 6.12 -24.73
C LYS A 23 -24.62 6.58 -23.94
N LYS A 24 -24.13 5.76 -23.00
CA LYS A 24 -22.79 5.96 -22.43
C LYS A 24 -21.80 5.77 -23.57
N SER A 25 -21.27 6.89 -24.04
CA SER A 25 -20.17 6.93 -25.00
C SER A 25 -19.02 6.12 -24.41
N ALA A 26 -18.60 5.08 -25.14
CA ALA A 26 -17.40 4.32 -24.83
C ALA A 26 -16.20 5.26 -24.99
N THR A 27 -15.74 5.82 -23.87
CA THR A 27 -14.41 6.41 -23.82
C THR A 27 -13.43 5.26 -23.90
N ASN A 28 -12.74 5.19 -25.04
CA ASN A 28 -11.59 4.37 -25.30
C ASN A 28 -10.76 4.19 -24.03
N GLY A 29 -10.44 2.93 -23.72
CA GLY A 29 -9.46 2.59 -22.70
C GLY A 29 -8.12 3.23 -23.05
N THR A 30 -7.92 4.45 -22.58
CA THR A 30 -6.59 4.98 -22.31
C THR A 30 -6.03 4.01 -21.29
N GLY A 31 -5.17 3.11 -21.74
CA GLY A 31 -4.29 2.35 -20.86
C GLY A 31 -3.46 3.38 -20.11
N ALA A 32 -4.00 3.86 -18.99
CA ALA A 32 -3.26 4.65 -18.03
C ALA A 32 -2.06 3.77 -17.69
N ASN A 33 -0.88 4.21 -18.12
CA ASN A 33 0.36 3.65 -17.64
C ASN A 33 0.39 3.99 -16.15
N VAL A 34 -0.22 3.12 -15.34
CA VAL A 34 -0.18 3.24 -13.90
C VAL A 34 1.26 2.93 -13.56
N ASN A 35 2.06 3.98 -13.48
CA ASN A 35 3.37 3.94 -12.87
C ASN A 35 3.12 3.72 -11.37
N VAL A 36 2.78 2.48 -11.02
CA VAL A 36 2.70 2.04 -9.65
C VAL A 36 4.13 2.09 -9.18
N ALA A 37 4.50 3.17 -8.49
CA ALA A 37 5.75 3.24 -7.77
C ALA A 37 5.89 1.93 -7.00
N PRO A 38 7.01 1.19 -7.16
CA PRO A 38 7.11 -0.15 -6.64
C PRO A 38 6.84 -0.11 -5.15
N LYS A 39 5.76 -0.77 -4.73
CA LYS A 39 5.44 -0.93 -3.32
C LYS A 39 6.65 -1.62 -2.69
N GLY A 40 7.29 -0.95 -1.74
CA GLY A 40 8.47 -1.48 -1.07
C GLY A 40 8.23 -2.89 -0.53
N ILE A 41 9.26 -3.74 -0.57
CA ILE A 41 9.19 -5.13 -0.10
C ILE A 41 8.80 -5.21 1.40
N LEU A 42 9.12 -4.18 2.17
CA LEU A 42 8.73 -4.03 3.57
C LEU A 42 7.38 -3.33 3.67
N THR A 43 6.35 -4.09 4.04
CA THR A 43 4.98 -3.57 4.22
C THR A 43 4.70 -3.05 5.63
N LEU A 44 5.56 -3.36 6.60
CA LEU A 44 5.45 -2.91 7.99
C LEU A 44 6.12 -1.54 8.19
N PRO A 45 5.74 -0.76 9.23
CA PRO A 45 6.43 0.48 9.58
C PRO A 45 7.91 0.20 9.84
N HIS A 46 8.78 0.96 9.17
CA HIS A 46 10.21 0.75 9.27
C HIS A 46 10.99 2.05 9.14
N GLU A 47 12.17 2.06 9.74
CA GLU A 47 13.17 3.12 9.64
C GLU A 47 14.46 2.52 9.08
N THR A 48 15.22 3.31 8.33
CA THR A 48 16.53 2.90 7.79
C THR A 48 17.56 3.95 8.14
N THR A 49 18.72 3.51 8.62
CA THR A 49 19.86 4.39 8.87
C THR A 49 21.16 3.73 8.41
N THR A 50 22.17 4.55 8.12
CA THR A 50 23.55 4.08 7.88
C THR A 50 24.42 4.68 8.97
N LEU A 51 25.10 3.83 9.72
CA LEU A 51 26.02 4.25 10.78
C LEU A 51 27.32 4.82 10.19
N GLU A 52 28.11 5.50 11.02
CA GLU A 52 29.39 6.11 10.60
C GLU A 52 30.38 5.09 10.00
N ASN A 53 30.32 3.83 10.45
CA ASN A 53 31.13 2.73 9.93
C ASN A 53 30.59 2.10 8.62
N GLY A 54 29.51 2.63 8.07
CA GLY A 54 28.87 2.14 6.84
C GLY A 54 27.87 1.00 7.03
N LEU A 55 27.62 0.53 8.26
CA LEU A 55 26.61 -0.50 8.51
C LEU A 55 25.20 0.06 8.23
N LYS A 56 24.46 -0.60 7.34
CA LYS A 56 23.06 -0.29 7.07
C LYS A 56 22.16 -1.04 8.03
N VAL A 57 21.32 -0.31 8.74
CA VAL A 57 20.37 -0.85 9.73
C VAL A 57 18.96 -0.60 9.25
N PHE A 58 18.14 -1.66 9.24
CA PHE A 58 16.72 -1.62 8.95
C PHE A 58 15.97 -1.98 10.22
N LEU A 59 15.21 -1.04 10.76
CA LEU A 59 14.45 -1.22 11.99
C LEU A 59 12.98 -1.38 11.63
N VAL A 60 12.41 -2.56 11.87
CA VAL A 60 11.01 -2.87 11.51
C VAL A 60 10.18 -2.99 12.78
N LYS A 61 9.12 -2.20 12.91
CA LYS A 61 8.20 -2.30 14.04
C LYS A 61 7.30 -3.52 13.84
N TYR A 62 7.45 -4.51 14.72
CA TYR A 62 6.68 -5.75 14.69
C TYR A 62 5.65 -5.79 15.82
N PRO A 63 4.39 -6.19 15.57
CA PRO A 63 3.32 -6.18 16.56
C PRO A 63 3.33 -7.44 17.45
N SER A 64 4.49 -7.74 18.05
CA SER A 64 4.63 -8.84 19.02
C SER A 64 5.29 -8.31 20.28
N THR A 65 4.77 -8.71 21.44
CA THR A 65 5.28 -8.29 22.74
C THR A 65 6.33 -9.29 23.23
N GLY A 66 7.38 -8.80 23.89
CA GLY A 66 8.36 -9.64 24.58
C GLY A 66 9.36 -10.38 23.69
N VAL A 67 9.36 -10.16 22.37
CA VAL A 67 10.30 -10.80 21.43
C VAL A 67 10.92 -9.78 20.49
N VAL A 68 12.19 -9.99 20.18
CA VAL A 68 12.96 -9.25 19.18
C VAL A 68 13.68 -10.27 18.31
N ALA A 69 13.64 -10.07 16.99
CA ALA A 69 14.46 -10.80 16.04
C ALA A 69 15.43 -9.83 15.38
N TYR A 70 16.68 -10.26 15.22
CA TYR A 70 17.69 -9.53 14.49
C TYR A 70 18.41 -10.47 13.53
N GLN A 71 18.79 -9.96 12.37
CA GLN A 71 19.61 -10.68 11.42
C GLN A 71 20.74 -9.78 10.96
N LEU A 72 21.97 -10.29 11.02
CA LEU A 72 23.16 -9.61 10.54
C LEU A 72 23.68 -10.35 9.32
N GLY A 73 23.56 -9.73 8.15
CA GLY A 73 24.10 -10.26 6.91
C GLY A 73 25.53 -9.77 6.71
N VAL A 74 26.48 -10.70 6.59
CA VAL A 74 27.84 -10.41 6.14
C VAL A 74 27.95 -10.78 4.67
N ARG A 75 28.61 -9.93 3.87
CA ARG A 75 28.80 -10.15 2.42
C ARG A 75 30.06 -10.97 2.13
N VAL A 76 30.25 -12.04 2.90
CA VAL A 76 31.34 -13.01 2.73
C VAL A 76 30.81 -14.42 3.01
N GLY A 77 31.37 -15.43 2.37
CA GLY A 77 31.00 -16.84 2.58
C GLY A 77 32.02 -17.79 1.97
N SER A 78 31.67 -19.07 1.84
CA SER A 78 32.58 -20.12 1.31
C SER A 78 33.11 -19.83 -0.10
N ARG A 79 32.36 -19.08 -0.92
CA ARG A 79 32.82 -18.64 -2.25
C ARG A 79 34.01 -17.68 -2.21
N ASN A 80 34.35 -17.14 -1.04
CA ASN A 80 35.46 -16.24 -0.82
C ASN A 80 36.73 -16.96 -0.32
N GLU A 81 36.68 -18.28 -0.11
CA GLU A 81 37.81 -19.10 0.36
C GLU A 81 38.70 -19.50 -0.83
N VAL A 82 39.54 -18.57 -1.27
CA VAL A 82 40.37 -18.75 -2.47
C VAL A 82 41.73 -19.37 -2.16
N GLU A 83 42.16 -19.34 -0.90
CA GLU A 83 43.45 -19.85 -0.46
C GLU A 83 43.44 -21.38 -0.28
N ALA A 84 44.52 -22.02 -0.74
CA ALA A 84 44.70 -23.45 -0.59
C ALA A 84 44.66 -23.87 0.90
N GLY A 85 43.87 -24.88 1.21
CA GLY A 85 43.70 -25.39 2.56
C GLY A 85 42.81 -24.52 3.48
N LYS A 86 42.07 -23.55 2.94
CA LYS A 86 41.14 -22.69 3.72
C LYS A 86 39.66 -22.99 3.50
N SER A 87 39.33 -24.20 3.04
CA SER A 87 37.93 -24.60 2.88
C SER A 87 37.23 -24.72 4.25
N GLY A 88 36.04 -24.13 4.38
CA GLY A 88 35.18 -24.18 5.57
C GLY A 88 35.39 -23.04 6.58
N PHE A 89 36.26 -22.07 6.30
CA PHE A 89 36.55 -20.93 7.20
C PHE A 89 35.37 -19.98 7.43
N ALA A 90 34.41 -19.93 6.51
CA ALA A 90 33.24 -19.09 6.64
C ALA A 90 32.13 -19.68 7.54
N HIS A 91 32.28 -20.92 8.02
CA HIS A 91 31.33 -21.60 8.92
C HIS A 91 31.66 -21.35 10.38
#